data_AF-A0A2T0QN71-F1
#
_entry.id   AF-A0A2T0QN71-F1
#
_cell.length_a   1.000
_cell.length_b   1.000
_cell.length_c   1.000
_cell.angle_alpha   90.00
_cell.angle_beta   90.00
_cell.angle_gamma   90.00
#
_symmetry.space_group_name_H-M   'P 1'
#
loop_
_entity.id
_entity.type
_entity.pdbx_description
1 polymer ?
#
loop_
_entity_poly.entity_id
_entity_poly.type
_entity_poly.pdbx_seq_one_letter_code
_entity_poly.pdbx_strand_id
1 'polypeptide(L)'
;MGIRTGQQFIDGLKNRPRDVWVRGERVDDVTTHPAFKGAVEQLAALYDTQHDPELQDKVTYVVPETGERAGLAFMPAKSAADLRKRREAYRIWAETNFGLMGRSPDFMNVTLLAFWEARHDFAKGGQQYADNIVKYYEYIRDNDLFLSHALITPQNDRSKQSSQLGNMHLRVVKETDEGIYVSGARMIATLGPVSDEMIMYNLPQFKTGDEDHALIFAVPTDVKGMRQISRDPYYVEAHESYDHPLSTRFEENDSLLIFDNVFVPWDRVFCYRQVELSNQLYTHTGLRNHTAHQTNTRALVKMQFSVGLAIAVAKSIKADQFLHVQQMLGELLGYIEQVKSALVRSEYESEPTEVGTVRPCLAPLQAIRTMLPTAYPRVVEVLQTIGAGGFMLMPSGADFRAPELSEDLALYYQGAGGMPSVERVKLFKLAWDLAGEAFGQRLVQYERYYAGDPVRNLALNYLSNRNPDMQRLVDKALGLAGDPDGAPDLATANNELATEVNS
;
A
#
# COMPACT_ATOMS: atom_id res chain seq x y z
N MET A 1 -7.33 -15.58 21.21
CA MET A 1 -5.88 -15.40 21.46
C MET A 1 -5.62 -13.90 21.38
N GLY A 2 -4.61 -13.34 22.04
CA GLY A 2 -4.35 -11.90 21.93
C GLY A 2 -3.47 -11.58 20.72
N ILE A 3 -2.85 -10.40 20.75
CA ILE A 3 -1.67 -10.05 19.93
C ILE A 3 -0.60 -11.16 19.94
N ARG A 4 -0.02 -11.47 18.78
CA ARG A 4 1.08 -12.44 18.64
C ARG A 4 2.43 -11.79 18.90
N THR A 5 3.39 -12.58 19.38
CA THR A 5 4.83 -12.23 19.32
C THR A 5 5.41 -12.59 17.96
N GLY A 6 6.59 -12.06 17.63
CA GLY A 6 7.31 -12.42 16.41
C GLY A 6 7.60 -13.92 16.33
N GLN A 7 7.97 -14.55 17.45
CA GLN A 7 8.19 -15.99 17.50
C GLN A 7 6.90 -16.78 17.25
N GLN A 8 5.76 -16.36 17.81
CA GLN A 8 4.47 -17.01 17.55
C GLN A 8 4.05 -16.91 16.07
N PHE A 9 4.35 -15.78 15.42
CA PHE A 9 4.15 -15.63 13.97
C PHE A 9 5.03 -16.63 13.18
N ILE A 10 6.33 -16.69 13.48
CA ILE A 10 7.27 -17.61 12.83
C ILE A 10 6.84 -19.08 13.03
N ASP A 11 6.52 -19.46 14.27
CA ASP A 11 6.07 -20.82 14.60
C ASP A 11 4.75 -21.17 13.88
N GLY A 12 3.83 -20.20 13.77
CA GLY A 12 2.60 -20.34 13.00
C GLY A 12 2.86 -20.64 11.53
N LEU A 13 3.84 -19.97 10.91
CA LEU A 13 4.22 -20.24 9.52
C LEU A 13 4.87 -21.62 9.37
N LYS A 14 5.82 -21.95 10.26
CA LYS A 14 6.60 -23.18 10.21
C LYS A 14 5.75 -24.44 10.41
N ASN A 15 4.75 -24.38 11.29
CA ASN A 15 3.88 -25.51 11.59
C ASN A 15 2.78 -25.75 10.53
N ARG A 16 2.71 -24.89 9.51
CA ARG A 16 1.67 -24.90 8.47
C ARG A 16 2.31 -24.94 7.09
N PRO A 17 2.78 -26.13 6.66
CA PRO A 17 3.45 -26.28 5.37
C PRO A 17 2.50 -25.95 4.23
N ARG A 18 3.04 -25.32 3.19
CA ARG A 18 2.28 -24.73 2.08
C ARG A 18 2.97 -25.04 0.75
N ASP A 19 2.20 -25.09 -0.33
CA ASP A 19 2.73 -25.42 -1.67
C ASP A 19 3.29 -24.16 -2.35
N VAL A 20 4.49 -23.72 -1.94
CA VAL A 20 5.19 -22.56 -2.49
C VAL A 20 6.35 -23.01 -3.35
N TRP A 21 6.53 -22.37 -4.52
CA TRP A 21 7.59 -22.67 -5.47
C TRP A 21 8.43 -21.44 -5.78
N VAL A 22 9.75 -21.59 -5.75
CA VAL A 22 10.74 -20.56 -6.12
C VAL A 22 11.75 -21.22 -7.06
N ARG A 23 12.04 -20.60 -8.21
CA ARG A 23 13.04 -21.10 -9.18
C ARG A 23 12.86 -22.57 -9.61
N GLY A 24 11.63 -23.04 -9.67
CA GLY A 24 11.32 -24.42 -10.07
C GLY A 24 11.43 -25.45 -8.94
N GLU A 25 11.76 -25.02 -7.73
CA GLU A 25 11.87 -25.88 -6.55
C GLU A 25 10.76 -25.57 -5.55
N ARG A 26 10.26 -26.61 -4.88
CA ARG A 26 9.30 -26.45 -3.79
C ARG A 26 10.04 -25.99 -2.53
N VAL A 27 9.48 -25.01 -1.85
CA VAL A 27 10.02 -24.47 -0.61
C VAL A 27 9.52 -25.29 0.56
N ASP A 28 10.45 -25.88 1.31
CA ASP A 28 10.12 -26.67 2.50
C ASP A 28 9.70 -25.80 3.69
N ASP A 29 10.43 -24.70 3.94
CA ASP A 29 10.20 -23.79 5.05
C ASP A 29 10.37 -22.33 4.62
N VAL A 30 9.24 -21.61 4.53
CA VAL A 30 9.23 -20.18 4.15
C VAL A 30 9.86 -19.27 5.20
N THR A 31 10.04 -19.73 6.44
CA THR A 31 10.63 -18.91 7.52
C THR A 31 12.15 -18.81 7.41
N THR A 32 12.78 -19.79 6.77
CA THR A 32 14.24 -19.89 6.65
C THR A 32 14.73 -19.77 5.21
N HIS A 33 13.86 -19.98 4.22
CA HIS A 33 14.22 -19.88 2.82
C HIS A 33 14.72 -18.46 2.46
N PRO A 34 15.86 -18.31 1.76
CA PRO A 34 16.50 -17.01 1.49
C PRO A 34 15.59 -15.97 0.82
N ALA A 35 14.67 -16.41 -0.05
CA ALA A 35 13.71 -15.54 -0.73
C ALA A 35 12.71 -14.82 0.20
N PHE A 36 12.54 -15.30 1.43
CA PHE A 36 11.47 -14.86 2.34
C PHE A 36 11.98 -14.51 3.73
N LYS A 37 13.08 -15.11 4.18
CA LYS A 37 13.63 -14.95 5.54
C LYS A 37 13.71 -13.49 5.97
N GLY A 38 14.26 -12.61 5.13
CA GLY A 38 14.37 -11.19 5.46
C GLY A 38 13.00 -10.55 5.77
N ALA A 39 12.00 -10.79 4.92
CA ALA A 39 10.65 -10.29 5.14
C ALA A 39 9.99 -10.92 6.38
N VAL A 40 10.20 -12.21 6.64
CA VAL A 40 9.69 -12.89 7.84
C VAL A 40 10.27 -12.29 9.11
N GLU A 41 11.58 -12.03 9.15
CA GLU A 41 12.24 -11.37 10.28
C GLU A 41 11.69 -9.96 10.51
N GLN A 42 11.47 -9.19 9.44
CA GLN A 42 10.86 -7.85 9.56
C GLN A 42 9.42 -7.90 10.06
N LEU A 43 8.60 -8.82 9.54
CA LEU A 43 7.23 -9.01 9.99
C LEU A 43 7.18 -9.46 11.46
N ALA A 44 8.06 -10.38 11.86
CA ALA A 44 8.19 -10.82 13.25
C ALA A 44 8.53 -9.64 14.19
N ALA A 45 9.44 -8.75 13.77
CA ALA A 45 9.77 -7.55 14.53
C ALA A 45 8.56 -6.62 14.72
N LEU A 46 7.66 -6.50 13.73
CA LEU A 46 6.41 -5.74 13.88
C LEU A 46 5.51 -6.35 14.97
N TYR A 47 5.37 -7.67 15.01
CA TYR A 47 4.62 -8.35 16.06
C TYR A 47 5.22 -8.11 17.45
N ASP A 48 6.55 -8.12 17.57
CA ASP A 48 7.23 -7.84 18.84
C ASP A 48 6.99 -6.41 19.35
N THR A 49 6.80 -5.41 18.46
CA THR A 49 6.45 -4.04 18.88
C THR A 49 5.13 -3.96 19.67
N GLN A 50 4.24 -4.94 19.51
CA GLN A 50 2.96 -4.99 20.24
C GLN A 50 3.15 -5.37 21.71
N HIS A 51 4.32 -5.92 22.07
CA HIS A 51 4.70 -6.30 23.43
C HIS A 51 5.74 -5.37 24.05
N ASP A 52 6.26 -4.40 23.28
CA ASP A 52 7.13 -3.35 23.79
C ASP A 52 6.35 -2.41 24.72
N PRO A 53 6.71 -2.26 26.01
CA PRO A 53 6.00 -1.39 26.94
C PRO A 53 5.88 0.07 26.50
N GLU A 54 6.81 0.60 25.69
CA GLU A 54 6.78 1.99 25.22
C GLU A 54 5.92 2.20 23.97
N LEU A 55 5.63 1.12 23.25
CA LEU A 55 4.90 1.15 21.97
C LEU A 55 3.54 0.47 22.03
N GLN A 56 3.31 -0.46 22.96
CA GLN A 56 2.10 -1.28 23.03
C GLN A 56 0.83 -0.42 22.97
N ASP A 57 0.70 0.61 23.80
CA ASP A 57 -0.48 1.49 23.79
C ASP A 57 -0.61 2.35 22.51
N LYS A 58 0.46 2.47 21.72
CA LYS A 58 0.49 3.20 20.45
C LYS A 58 0.17 2.31 19.26
N VAL A 59 0.51 1.01 19.31
CA VAL A 59 0.31 0.07 18.18
C VAL A 59 -0.81 -0.95 18.42
N THR A 60 -1.41 -0.98 19.62
CA THR A 60 -2.54 -1.85 19.95
C THR A 60 -3.56 -1.17 20.85
N TYR A 61 -4.81 -1.63 20.83
CA TYR A 61 -5.88 -1.21 21.74
C TYR A 61 -6.47 -2.40 22.50
N VAL A 62 -7.24 -2.11 23.55
CA VAL A 62 -8.03 -3.13 24.27
C VAL A 62 -9.38 -3.28 23.57
N VAL A 63 -9.69 -4.51 23.15
CA VAL A 63 -10.95 -4.88 22.52
C VAL A 63 -12.03 -4.93 23.60
N PRO A 64 -13.10 -4.09 23.53
CA PRO A 64 -14.11 -4.03 24.58
C PRO A 64 -14.84 -5.35 24.82
N GLU A 65 -15.06 -6.15 23.78
CA GLU A 65 -15.84 -7.37 23.84
C GLU A 65 -15.10 -8.53 24.53
N THR A 66 -13.78 -8.57 24.43
CA THR A 66 -12.95 -9.69 24.93
C THR A 66 -12.05 -9.30 26.09
N GLY A 67 -11.75 -8.00 26.28
CA GLY A 67 -10.75 -7.51 27.22
C GLY A 67 -9.29 -7.75 26.79
N GLU A 68 -9.09 -8.43 25.66
CA GLU A 68 -7.77 -8.71 25.09
C GLU A 68 -7.24 -7.54 24.26
N ARG A 69 -5.94 -7.54 23.95
CA ARG A 69 -5.34 -6.54 23.05
C ARG A 69 -5.37 -7.01 21.59
N ALA A 70 -5.59 -6.07 20.68
CA ALA A 70 -5.46 -6.27 19.23
C ALA A 70 -4.79 -5.06 18.57
N GLY A 71 -4.18 -5.30 17.40
CA GLY A 71 -3.52 -4.27 16.60
C GLY A 71 -4.42 -3.06 16.32
N LEU A 72 -3.86 -1.85 16.43
CA LEU A 72 -4.62 -0.59 16.32
C LEU A 72 -5.31 -0.41 14.95
N ALA A 73 -4.81 -1.10 13.91
CA ALA A 73 -5.40 -1.13 12.59
C ALA A 73 -6.83 -1.71 12.57
N PHE A 74 -7.18 -2.59 13.52
CA PHE A 74 -8.53 -3.11 13.70
C PHE A 74 -9.44 -2.14 14.47
N MET A 75 -8.91 -1.13 15.16
CA MET A 75 -9.73 -0.27 16.03
C MET A 75 -10.76 0.54 15.22
N PRO A 76 -12.07 0.38 15.47
CA PRO A 76 -13.08 1.27 14.89
C PRO A 76 -12.95 2.67 15.50
N ALA A 77 -12.71 3.69 14.68
CA ALA A 77 -12.50 5.05 15.16
C ALA A 77 -13.84 5.72 15.49
N LYS A 78 -13.91 6.51 16.58
CA LYS A 78 -15.12 7.28 16.95
C LYS A 78 -14.92 8.79 16.81
N SER A 79 -13.70 9.22 16.49
CA SER A 79 -13.33 10.62 16.39
C SER A 79 -12.10 10.84 15.49
N ALA A 80 -11.87 12.08 15.08
CA ALA A 80 -10.63 12.50 14.44
C ALA A 80 -9.38 12.19 15.29
N ALA A 81 -9.50 12.20 16.62
CA ALA A 81 -8.42 11.82 17.52
C ALA A 81 -8.07 10.33 17.41
N ASP A 82 -9.06 9.46 17.26
CA ASP A 82 -8.83 8.03 17.05
C ASP A 82 -8.22 7.75 15.66
N LEU A 83 -8.60 8.51 14.63
CA LEU A 83 -7.93 8.46 13.33
C LEU A 83 -6.44 8.82 13.46
N ARG A 84 -6.09 9.85 14.24
CA ARG A 84 -4.69 10.21 14.51
C ARG A 84 -3.93 9.12 15.27
N LYS A 85 -4.57 8.45 16.24
CA LYS A 85 -3.97 7.29 16.91
C LYS A 85 -3.66 6.18 15.89
N ARG A 86 -4.59 5.85 15.00
CA ARG A 86 -4.36 4.89 13.91
C ARG A 86 -3.21 5.30 13.00
N ARG A 87 -3.15 6.57 12.60
CA ARG A 87 -2.02 7.10 11.82
C ARG A 87 -0.70 6.88 12.55
N GLU A 88 -0.65 7.15 13.85
CA GLU A 88 0.56 6.98 14.64
C GLU A 88 1.01 5.52 14.68
N ALA A 89 0.10 4.56 14.84
CA ALA A 89 0.43 3.13 14.73
C ALA A 89 1.02 2.78 13.34
N TYR A 90 0.38 3.24 12.26
CA TYR A 90 0.88 3.02 10.90
C TYR A 90 2.27 3.64 10.70
N ARG A 91 2.52 4.83 11.27
CA ARG A 91 3.81 5.50 11.21
C ARG A 91 4.89 4.71 11.94
N ILE A 92 4.63 4.26 13.17
CA ILE A 92 5.58 3.48 13.97
C ILE A 92 6.00 2.23 13.20
N TRP A 93 5.04 1.47 12.66
CA TRP A 93 5.36 0.28 11.86
C TRP A 93 6.09 0.63 10.57
N ALA A 94 5.66 1.65 9.83
CA ALA A 94 6.33 2.06 8.60
C ALA A 94 7.79 2.51 8.86
N GLU A 95 8.09 3.19 9.96
CA GLU A 95 9.44 3.66 10.30
C GLU A 95 10.44 2.52 10.51
N THR A 96 10.01 1.35 10.98
CA THR A 96 10.89 0.17 11.13
C THR A 96 11.45 -0.37 9.81
N ASN A 97 10.74 -0.13 8.70
CA ASN A 97 11.11 -0.58 7.36
C ASN A 97 11.26 0.58 6.36
N PHE A 98 11.39 1.81 6.86
CA PHE A 98 11.51 3.03 6.05
C PHE A 98 10.36 3.24 5.04
N GLY A 99 9.18 2.71 5.37
CA GLY A 99 7.98 2.71 4.55
C GLY A 99 8.06 1.82 3.30
N LEU A 100 9.08 0.97 3.17
CA LEU A 100 9.35 0.18 1.97
C LEU A 100 8.42 -1.02 1.83
N MET A 101 7.94 -1.59 2.93
CA MET A 101 6.98 -2.70 2.93
C MET A 101 5.54 -2.16 2.81
N GLY A 102 4.91 -2.41 1.65
CA GLY A 102 3.57 -1.94 1.33
C GLY A 102 2.43 -2.82 1.84
N ARG A 103 2.73 -4.02 2.32
CA ARG A 103 1.78 -5.08 2.68
C ARG A 103 2.06 -5.67 4.06
N SER A 104 2.58 -4.85 4.98
CA SER A 104 2.59 -5.17 6.41
C SER A 104 1.15 -5.45 6.92
N PRO A 105 0.99 -6.17 8.05
CA PRO A 105 -0.32 -6.70 8.47
C PRO A 105 -1.42 -5.63 8.61
N ASP A 106 -1.05 -4.41 9.02
CA ASP A 106 -1.95 -3.27 9.20
C ASP A 106 -2.74 -2.89 7.94
N PHE A 107 -2.21 -3.17 6.74
CA PHE A 107 -2.91 -2.94 5.47
C PHE A 107 -4.16 -3.80 5.31
N MET A 108 -4.06 -5.11 5.58
CA MET A 108 -5.22 -6.00 5.48
C MET A 108 -6.10 -5.96 6.72
N ASN A 109 -5.55 -5.64 7.89
CA ASN A 109 -6.31 -5.42 9.10
C ASN A 109 -7.31 -4.26 8.93
N VAL A 110 -6.85 -3.12 8.38
CA VAL A 110 -7.75 -1.99 8.12
C VAL A 110 -8.72 -2.25 6.96
N THR A 111 -8.35 -3.14 6.02
CA THR A 111 -9.26 -3.59 4.95
C THR A 111 -10.42 -4.39 5.54
N LEU A 112 -10.14 -5.32 6.46
CA LEU A 112 -11.19 -6.07 7.15
C LEU A 112 -12.05 -5.19 8.05
N LEU A 113 -11.46 -4.21 8.72
CA LEU A 113 -12.24 -3.22 9.46
C LEU A 113 -13.24 -2.50 8.54
N ALA A 114 -12.84 -2.09 7.35
CA ALA A 114 -13.75 -1.46 6.39
C ALA A 114 -14.90 -2.41 5.99
N PHE A 115 -14.61 -3.70 5.76
CA PHE A 115 -15.66 -4.68 5.50
C PHE A 115 -16.59 -4.91 6.69
N TRP A 116 -16.07 -4.93 7.91
CA TRP A 116 -16.86 -5.06 9.13
C TRP A 116 -17.78 -3.84 9.34
N GLU A 117 -17.29 -2.63 9.12
CA GLU A 117 -18.08 -1.40 9.19
C GLU A 117 -19.17 -1.37 8.10
N ALA A 118 -18.88 -1.94 6.93
CA ALA A 118 -19.78 -2.05 5.79
C ALA A 118 -20.53 -3.38 5.69
N ARG A 119 -20.64 -4.16 6.77
CA ARG A 119 -21.32 -5.47 6.78
C ARG A 119 -22.75 -5.44 6.21
N HIS A 120 -23.44 -4.30 6.31
CA HIS A 120 -24.77 -4.11 5.72
C HIS A 120 -24.76 -4.15 4.18
N ASP A 121 -23.66 -3.75 3.53
CA ASP A 121 -23.50 -3.92 2.08
C ASP A 121 -23.47 -5.40 1.71
N PHE A 122 -22.77 -6.23 2.49
CA PHE A 122 -22.73 -7.68 2.29
C PHE A 122 -24.11 -8.33 2.54
N ALA A 123 -24.90 -7.80 3.49
CA ALA A 123 -26.26 -8.27 3.76
C ALA A 123 -27.21 -8.14 2.54
N LYS A 124 -26.92 -7.24 1.59
CA LYS A 124 -27.69 -7.11 0.33
C LYS A 124 -27.66 -8.40 -0.50
N GLY A 125 -26.61 -9.21 -0.33
CA GLY A 125 -26.52 -10.53 -0.94
C GLY A 125 -27.10 -11.66 -0.12
N GLY A 126 -27.48 -11.41 1.13
CA GLY A 126 -27.95 -12.40 2.11
C GLY A 126 -27.36 -12.13 3.50
N GLN A 127 -28.18 -12.16 4.55
CA GLN A 127 -27.76 -11.82 5.92
C GLN A 127 -26.55 -12.64 6.40
N GLN A 128 -26.49 -13.92 6.02
CA GLN A 128 -25.38 -14.82 6.34
C GLN A 128 -24.01 -14.25 5.93
N TYR A 129 -23.91 -13.50 4.83
CA TYR A 129 -22.64 -12.94 4.36
C TYR A 129 -22.14 -11.81 5.25
N ALA A 130 -23.06 -11.00 5.80
CA ALA A 130 -22.72 -10.00 6.80
C ALA A 130 -22.23 -10.67 8.10
N ASP A 131 -22.92 -11.72 8.54
CA ASP A 131 -22.56 -12.46 9.75
C ASP A 131 -21.20 -13.15 9.60
N ASN A 132 -20.90 -13.69 8.42
CA ASN A 132 -19.62 -14.28 8.08
C ASN A 132 -18.48 -13.25 8.11
N ILE A 133 -18.68 -12.05 7.53
CA ILE A 133 -17.70 -10.97 7.59
C ILE A 133 -17.39 -10.58 9.03
N VAL A 134 -18.42 -10.48 9.89
CA VAL A 134 -18.23 -10.15 11.31
C VAL A 134 -17.38 -11.22 12.00
N LYS A 135 -17.76 -12.49 11.87
CA LYS A 135 -17.02 -13.61 12.47
C LYS A 135 -15.60 -13.71 11.95
N TYR A 136 -15.38 -13.46 10.66
CA TYR A 136 -14.04 -13.51 10.07
C TYR A 136 -13.17 -12.35 10.55
N TYR A 137 -13.72 -11.14 10.63
CA TYR A 137 -13.03 -9.99 11.23
C TYR A 137 -12.59 -10.28 12.67
N GLU A 138 -13.48 -10.81 13.50
CA GLU A 138 -13.18 -11.20 14.88
C GLU A 138 -12.14 -12.31 14.94
N TYR A 139 -12.26 -13.36 14.11
CA TYR A 139 -11.30 -14.45 14.04
C TYR A 139 -9.89 -13.98 13.69
N ILE A 140 -9.75 -13.09 12.70
CA ILE A 140 -8.46 -12.55 12.30
C ILE A 140 -7.88 -11.64 13.39
N ARG A 141 -8.70 -10.72 13.94
CA ARG A 141 -8.30 -9.79 15.01
C ARG A 141 -7.86 -10.54 16.27
N ASP A 142 -8.66 -11.49 16.72
CA ASP A 142 -8.49 -12.23 17.99
C ASP A 142 -7.54 -13.44 17.84
N ASN A 143 -6.83 -13.54 16.73
CA ASN A 143 -5.68 -14.44 16.59
C ASN A 143 -4.48 -13.73 15.94
N ASP A 144 -4.61 -12.41 15.72
CA ASP A 144 -3.61 -11.52 15.15
C ASP A 144 -2.95 -12.08 13.87
N LEU A 145 -3.78 -12.68 13.02
CA LEU A 145 -3.36 -13.40 11.82
C LEU A 145 -2.94 -12.44 10.70
N PHE A 146 -1.87 -12.79 9.99
CA PHE A 146 -1.38 -12.01 8.86
C PHE A 146 -2.14 -12.38 7.59
N LEU A 147 -2.83 -11.39 7.00
CA LEU A 147 -3.56 -11.57 5.76
C LEU A 147 -2.79 -11.04 4.56
N SER A 148 -2.82 -11.82 3.48
CA SER A 148 -2.59 -11.30 2.14
C SER A 148 -3.87 -11.42 1.30
N HIS A 149 -3.79 -10.94 0.07
CA HIS A 149 -4.87 -10.93 -0.92
C HIS A 149 -4.26 -10.99 -2.31
N ALA A 150 -5.04 -11.49 -3.28
CA ALA A 150 -4.66 -11.46 -4.69
C ALA A 150 -5.87 -11.09 -5.54
N LEU A 151 -5.81 -9.93 -6.19
CA LEU A 151 -6.97 -9.36 -6.87
C LEU A 151 -6.90 -9.56 -8.38
N ILE A 152 -5.74 -9.35 -8.98
CA ILE A 152 -5.68 -9.24 -10.45
C ILE A 152 -5.75 -10.63 -11.08
N THR A 153 -6.56 -10.78 -12.12
CA THR A 153 -6.60 -12.03 -12.91
C THR A 153 -5.33 -12.17 -13.77
N PRO A 154 -4.90 -13.39 -14.13
CA PRO A 154 -3.78 -13.61 -15.04
C PRO A 154 -3.78 -12.69 -16.27
N GLN A 155 -2.65 -12.06 -16.55
CA GLN A 155 -2.48 -11.15 -17.69
C GLN A 155 -2.31 -12.01 -18.95
N ASN A 156 -3.38 -12.10 -19.73
CA ASN A 156 -3.49 -12.92 -20.92
C ASN A 156 -4.07 -12.09 -22.08
N ASP A 157 -4.97 -12.68 -22.87
CA ASP A 157 -5.68 -12.00 -23.95
C ASP A 157 -6.73 -11.01 -23.43
N ARG A 158 -6.34 -9.73 -23.30
CA ARG A 158 -7.22 -8.63 -22.85
C ARG A 158 -8.41 -8.34 -23.79
N SER A 159 -8.49 -8.97 -24.96
CA SER A 159 -9.66 -8.85 -25.84
C SER A 159 -10.84 -9.71 -25.38
N LYS A 160 -10.60 -10.64 -24.44
CA LYS A 160 -11.58 -11.61 -23.94
C LYS A 160 -12.02 -11.30 -22.51
N GLN A 161 -13.26 -11.66 -22.20
CA GLN A 161 -13.82 -11.63 -20.86
C GLN A 161 -13.40 -12.87 -20.06
N SER A 162 -13.51 -12.81 -18.72
CA SER A 162 -13.14 -13.92 -17.83
C SER A 162 -13.85 -15.22 -18.17
N SER A 163 -15.16 -15.14 -18.42
CA SER A 163 -15.99 -16.27 -18.88
C SER A 163 -15.50 -16.95 -20.17
N GLN A 164 -14.74 -16.25 -21.01
CA GLN A 164 -14.18 -16.78 -22.27
C GLN A 164 -12.80 -17.42 -22.10
N LEU A 165 -12.22 -17.35 -20.90
CA LEU A 165 -10.85 -17.79 -20.58
C LEU A 165 -10.85 -19.03 -19.66
N GLY A 166 -12.02 -19.61 -19.40
CA GLY A 166 -12.18 -20.87 -18.68
C GLY A 166 -11.56 -20.84 -17.28
N ASN A 167 -10.77 -21.86 -16.95
CA ASN A 167 -10.13 -22.01 -15.65
C ASN A 167 -8.89 -21.12 -15.47
N MET A 168 -8.59 -20.21 -16.40
CA MET A 168 -7.48 -19.29 -16.20
C MET A 168 -7.78 -18.28 -15.08
N HIS A 169 -9.02 -17.79 -15.02
CA HIS A 169 -9.47 -16.87 -13.99
C HIS A 169 -10.17 -17.65 -12.88
N LEU A 170 -9.94 -17.25 -11.63
CA LEU A 170 -10.58 -17.84 -10.46
C LEU A 170 -12.11 -17.83 -10.60
N ARG A 171 -12.74 -18.99 -10.39
CA ARG A 171 -14.20 -19.17 -10.45
C ARG A 171 -14.67 -20.31 -9.55
N VAL A 172 -15.96 -20.34 -9.25
CA VAL A 172 -16.61 -21.52 -8.67
C VAL A 172 -16.73 -22.61 -9.76
N VAL A 173 -16.42 -23.85 -9.38
CA VAL A 173 -16.51 -25.02 -10.26
C VAL A 173 -17.50 -26.08 -9.76
N LYS A 174 -17.84 -26.04 -8.47
CA LYS A 174 -18.82 -26.94 -7.85
C LYS A 174 -19.40 -26.28 -6.60
N GLU A 175 -20.70 -26.50 -6.39
CA GLU A 175 -21.44 -26.13 -5.19
C GLU A 175 -21.83 -27.40 -4.43
N THR A 176 -21.84 -27.33 -3.10
CA THR A 176 -22.26 -28.40 -2.19
C THR A 176 -22.99 -27.80 -0.99
N ASP A 177 -23.68 -28.63 -0.22
CA ASP A 177 -24.37 -28.19 0.99
C ASP A 177 -23.40 -27.60 2.05
N GLU A 178 -22.12 -28.01 2.04
CA GLU A 178 -21.10 -27.57 3.01
C GLU A 178 -20.32 -26.32 2.55
N GLY A 179 -20.30 -26.04 1.25
CA GLY A 179 -19.52 -24.95 0.68
C GLY A 179 -19.35 -25.03 -0.83
N ILE A 180 -18.35 -24.32 -1.35
CA ILE A 180 -18.03 -24.26 -2.78
C ILE A 180 -16.62 -24.78 -3.05
N TYR A 181 -16.40 -25.27 -4.27
CA TYR A 181 -15.06 -25.53 -4.78
C TYR A 181 -14.71 -24.47 -5.81
N VAL A 182 -13.51 -23.91 -5.70
CA VAL A 182 -13.00 -22.89 -6.62
C VAL A 182 -11.79 -23.39 -7.38
N SER A 183 -11.62 -22.91 -8.61
CA SER A 183 -10.43 -23.19 -9.42
C SER A 183 -10.04 -22.00 -10.29
N GLY A 184 -8.76 -21.94 -10.64
CA GLY A 184 -8.16 -20.90 -11.47
C GLY A 184 -7.12 -20.10 -10.70
N ALA A 185 -6.76 -18.91 -11.16
CA ALA A 185 -5.66 -18.16 -10.56
C ALA A 185 -5.95 -16.68 -10.35
N ARG A 186 -5.18 -16.10 -9.44
CA ARG A 186 -5.01 -14.65 -9.22
C ARG A 186 -3.52 -14.35 -9.15
N MET A 187 -3.10 -13.22 -9.69
CA MET A 187 -1.72 -12.78 -9.66
C MET A 187 -1.47 -11.77 -8.55
N ILE A 188 -0.18 -11.63 -8.22
CA ILE A 188 0.35 -10.59 -7.35
C ILE A 188 -0.22 -10.73 -5.93
N ALA A 189 -0.07 -11.92 -5.36
CA ALA A 189 -0.19 -12.13 -3.93
C ALA A 189 1.11 -11.68 -3.24
N THR A 190 1.25 -10.37 -3.05
CA THR A 190 2.42 -9.80 -2.37
C THR A 190 2.48 -10.32 -0.92
N LEU A 191 3.63 -10.86 -0.50
CA LEU A 191 3.82 -11.57 0.77
C LEU A 191 2.91 -12.78 0.97
N GLY A 192 2.26 -13.27 -0.10
CA GLY A 192 1.39 -14.44 -0.05
C GLY A 192 2.04 -15.71 0.51
N PRO A 193 3.31 -16.02 0.19
CA PRO A 193 3.97 -17.20 0.76
C PRO A 193 4.09 -17.19 2.28
N VAL A 194 4.12 -16.00 2.88
CA VAL A 194 4.37 -15.78 4.32
C VAL A 194 3.14 -15.25 5.06
N SER A 195 1.94 -15.31 4.48
CA SER A 195 0.69 -14.99 5.17
C SER A 195 0.07 -16.23 5.84
N ASP A 196 -0.78 -16.01 6.85
CA ASP A 196 -1.58 -17.05 7.50
C ASP A 196 -2.84 -17.38 6.70
N GLU A 197 -3.46 -16.35 6.14
CA GLU A 197 -4.75 -16.39 5.45
C GLU A 197 -4.71 -15.56 4.16
N MET A 198 -5.59 -15.92 3.22
CA MET A 198 -5.83 -15.22 1.97
C MET A 198 -7.28 -14.79 1.90
N ILE A 199 -7.53 -13.49 1.76
CA ILE A 199 -8.86 -12.98 1.42
C ILE A 199 -8.92 -12.59 -0.06
N MET A 200 -9.92 -13.11 -0.73
CA MET A 200 -10.18 -12.94 -2.15
C MET A 200 -11.34 -11.97 -2.30
N TYR A 201 -11.10 -10.84 -2.98
CA TYR A 201 -12.14 -9.91 -3.41
C TYR A 201 -11.82 -9.40 -4.82
N ASN A 202 -12.77 -8.70 -5.44
CA ASN A 202 -12.78 -8.58 -6.89
C ASN A 202 -12.29 -7.24 -7.41
N LEU A 203 -11.21 -7.29 -8.19
CA LEU A 203 -10.82 -6.34 -9.23
C LEU A 203 -10.26 -7.15 -10.41
N PRO A 204 -10.45 -6.76 -11.69
CA PRO A 204 -11.29 -5.66 -12.18
C PRO A 204 -12.80 -5.95 -12.06
N GLN A 205 -13.63 -5.03 -12.54
CA GLN A 205 -15.08 -5.18 -12.57
C GLN A 205 -15.52 -6.30 -13.51
N PHE A 206 -16.56 -7.03 -13.09
CA PHE A 206 -17.21 -8.09 -13.85
C PHE A 206 -18.41 -7.59 -14.65
N LYS A 207 -18.82 -8.36 -15.66
CA LYS A 207 -20.02 -8.10 -16.44
C LYS A 207 -21.05 -9.20 -16.21
N THR A 208 -22.29 -8.97 -16.65
CA THR A 208 -23.29 -10.03 -16.75
C THR A 208 -22.72 -11.21 -17.54
N GLY A 209 -22.86 -12.44 -17.03
CA GLY A 209 -22.22 -13.64 -17.56
C GLY A 209 -20.93 -14.07 -16.83
N ASP A 210 -20.37 -13.23 -15.95
CA ASP A 210 -19.22 -13.56 -15.12
C ASP A 210 -19.63 -13.99 -13.69
N GLU A 211 -20.86 -14.49 -13.48
CA GLU A 211 -21.39 -14.81 -12.14
C GLU A 211 -20.47 -15.78 -11.39
N ASP A 212 -19.93 -16.80 -12.06
CA ASP A 212 -19.02 -17.77 -11.45
C ASP A 212 -17.71 -17.16 -10.93
N HIS A 213 -17.32 -15.98 -11.43
CA HIS A 213 -16.14 -15.24 -11.01
C HIS A 213 -16.43 -14.21 -9.90
N ALA A 214 -17.70 -13.83 -9.72
CA ALA A 214 -18.15 -12.84 -8.74
C ALA A 214 -18.19 -13.44 -7.32
N LEU A 215 -17.00 -13.70 -6.77
CA LEU A 215 -16.79 -14.35 -5.49
C LEU A 215 -15.97 -13.48 -4.53
N ILE A 216 -16.40 -13.37 -3.29
CA ILE A 216 -15.58 -12.83 -2.21
C ILE A 216 -15.55 -13.88 -1.11
N PHE A 217 -14.36 -14.32 -0.72
CA PHE A 217 -14.19 -15.40 0.25
C PHE A 217 -12.80 -15.35 0.88
N ALA A 218 -12.58 -16.13 1.94
CA ALA A 218 -11.26 -16.32 2.53
C ALA A 218 -10.89 -17.80 2.64
N VAL A 219 -9.60 -18.09 2.60
CA VAL A 219 -9.06 -19.43 2.84
C VAL A 219 -7.70 -19.34 3.53
N PRO A 220 -7.34 -20.34 4.34
CA PRO A 220 -6.00 -20.42 4.89
C PRO A 220 -4.95 -20.64 3.80
N THR A 221 -3.75 -20.09 3.96
CA THR A 221 -2.68 -20.16 2.93
C THR A 221 -2.14 -21.57 2.68
N ASP A 222 -2.30 -22.47 3.66
CA ASP A 222 -1.94 -23.89 3.59
C ASP A 222 -3.09 -24.81 3.12
N VAL A 223 -4.20 -24.23 2.64
CA VAL A 223 -5.35 -25.02 2.19
C VAL A 223 -4.96 -25.96 1.04
N LYS A 224 -5.41 -27.22 1.12
CA LYS A 224 -5.16 -28.22 0.08
C LYS A 224 -5.69 -27.73 -1.27
N GLY A 225 -4.85 -27.85 -2.30
CA GLY A 225 -5.16 -27.42 -3.67
C GLY A 225 -4.73 -25.98 -3.98
N MET A 226 -4.26 -25.22 -2.99
CA MET A 226 -3.64 -23.92 -3.23
C MET A 226 -2.15 -24.08 -3.51
N ARG A 227 -1.67 -23.50 -4.60
CA ARG A 227 -0.24 -23.39 -4.94
C ARG A 227 0.16 -21.95 -5.18
N GLN A 228 1.37 -21.59 -4.77
CA GLN A 228 1.97 -20.31 -5.04
C GLN A 228 3.24 -20.45 -5.87
N ILE A 229 3.34 -19.70 -6.96
CA ILE A 229 4.57 -19.58 -7.75
C ILE A 229 5.11 -18.18 -7.54
N SER A 230 6.21 -18.07 -6.81
CA SER A 230 6.89 -16.82 -6.54
C SER A 230 7.60 -16.29 -7.78
N ARG A 231 7.60 -14.96 -7.96
CA ARG A 231 8.54 -14.32 -8.87
C ARG A 231 9.98 -14.61 -8.44
N ASP A 232 10.92 -14.42 -9.37
CA ASP A 232 12.35 -14.52 -9.06
C ASP A 232 12.71 -13.54 -7.93
N PRO A 233 13.36 -13.99 -6.84
CA PRO A 233 13.79 -13.13 -5.74
C PRO A 233 14.85 -12.12 -6.20
N TYR A 234 14.81 -10.89 -5.66
CA TYR A 234 15.82 -9.87 -5.94
C TYR A 234 17.08 -10.10 -5.11
N TYR A 235 16.94 -10.74 -3.96
CA TYR A 235 18.06 -11.29 -3.22
C TYR A 235 18.60 -12.59 -3.86
N VAL A 236 19.92 -12.65 -3.94
CA VAL A 236 20.74 -13.80 -4.34
C VAL A 236 21.69 -14.05 -3.15
N GLU A 237 21.87 -15.30 -2.72
CA GLU A 237 22.61 -15.68 -1.50
C GLU A 237 24.03 -15.08 -1.38
N ALA A 238 24.63 -14.64 -2.47
CA ALA A 238 25.95 -13.99 -2.50
C ALA A 238 25.96 -12.52 -2.03
N HIS A 239 24.81 -11.89 -1.79
CA HIS A 239 24.74 -10.47 -1.47
C HIS A 239 24.94 -10.21 0.04
N GLU A 240 25.97 -9.43 0.39
CA GLU A 240 26.20 -8.97 1.77
C GLU A 240 25.27 -7.80 2.13
N SER A 241 24.88 -7.69 3.42
CA SER A 241 24.07 -6.56 3.89
C SER A 241 24.75 -5.20 3.72
N TYR A 242 26.08 -5.14 3.64
CA TYR A 242 26.77 -3.88 3.33
C TYR A 242 26.47 -3.43 1.91
N ASP A 243 26.37 -4.39 0.98
CA ASP A 243 26.16 -4.14 -0.44
C ASP A 243 24.69 -3.90 -0.80
N HIS A 244 23.78 -4.59 -0.11
CA HIS A 244 22.35 -4.61 -0.40
C HIS A 244 21.53 -4.42 0.90
N PRO A 245 21.60 -3.24 1.53
CA PRO A 245 21.06 -3.01 2.88
C PRO A 245 19.52 -3.04 2.96
N LEU A 246 18.80 -2.83 1.86
CA LEU A 246 17.34 -2.80 1.83
C LEU A 246 16.76 -4.10 1.28
N SER A 247 17.21 -4.55 0.12
CA SER A 247 16.65 -5.72 -0.58
C SER A 247 16.81 -7.02 0.22
N THR A 248 17.87 -7.15 1.02
CA THR A 248 18.08 -8.28 1.93
C THR A 248 17.05 -8.39 3.07
N ARG A 249 16.29 -7.32 3.34
CA ARG A 249 15.39 -7.23 4.51
C ARG A 249 13.94 -7.00 4.13
N PHE A 250 13.70 -6.10 3.19
CA PHE A 250 12.37 -5.52 2.94
C PHE A 250 11.72 -6.01 1.65
N GLU A 251 12.28 -7.05 1.02
CA GLU A 251 11.73 -7.61 -0.20
C GLU A 251 10.38 -8.29 0.06
N GLU A 252 9.32 -7.71 -0.51
CA GLU A 252 8.02 -8.36 -0.56
C GLU A 252 7.89 -9.18 -1.85
N ASN A 253 8.03 -10.50 -1.74
CA ASN A 253 7.89 -11.38 -2.91
C ASN A 253 6.43 -11.39 -3.41
N ASP A 254 6.27 -11.31 -4.73
CA ASP A 254 4.97 -11.32 -5.40
C ASP A 254 4.74 -12.70 -6.05
N SER A 255 3.67 -13.40 -5.67
CA SER A 255 3.40 -14.75 -6.18
C SER A 255 2.12 -14.82 -7.03
N LEU A 256 2.09 -15.77 -7.96
CA LEU A 256 0.87 -16.25 -8.61
C LEU A 256 0.20 -17.22 -7.65
N LEU A 257 -1.08 -17.00 -7.34
CA LEU A 257 -1.90 -17.85 -6.50
C LEU A 257 -2.82 -18.71 -7.38
N ILE A 258 -2.61 -20.03 -7.34
CA ILE A 258 -3.34 -21.02 -8.12
C ILE A 258 -4.24 -21.82 -7.17
N PHE A 259 -5.49 -21.99 -7.58
CA PHE A 259 -6.49 -22.81 -6.90
C PHE A 259 -6.81 -24.00 -7.81
N ASP A 260 -6.54 -25.20 -7.32
CA ASP A 260 -6.94 -26.46 -7.93
C ASP A 260 -7.98 -27.14 -7.03
N ASN A 261 -9.25 -26.98 -7.38
CA ASN A 261 -10.39 -27.53 -6.65
C ASN A 261 -10.31 -27.28 -5.13
N VAL A 262 -10.01 -26.04 -4.73
CA VAL A 262 -9.92 -25.65 -3.33
C VAL A 262 -11.33 -25.55 -2.76
N PHE A 263 -11.58 -26.24 -1.65
CA PHE A 263 -12.83 -26.16 -0.91
C PHE A 263 -12.88 -24.89 -0.04
N VAL A 264 -13.99 -24.18 -0.11
CA VAL A 264 -14.29 -22.98 0.66
C VAL A 264 -15.61 -23.20 1.40
N PRO A 265 -15.62 -23.30 2.73
CA PRO A 265 -16.85 -23.50 3.49
C PRO A 265 -17.74 -22.25 3.43
N TRP A 266 -19.06 -22.45 3.56
CA TRP A 266 -20.02 -21.34 3.44
C TRP A 266 -19.81 -20.20 4.45
N ASP A 267 -19.25 -20.49 5.63
CA ASP A 267 -18.92 -19.49 6.66
C ASP A 267 -17.71 -18.59 6.30
N ARG A 268 -16.97 -18.95 5.24
CA ARG A 268 -15.87 -18.17 4.67
C ARG A 268 -16.22 -17.51 3.33
N VAL A 269 -17.47 -17.60 2.88
CA VAL A 269 -17.98 -16.90 1.70
C VAL A 269 -18.67 -15.61 2.14
N PHE A 270 -18.39 -14.52 1.44
CA PHE A 270 -18.88 -13.16 1.74
C PHE A 270 -19.65 -12.55 0.57
N CYS A 271 -19.44 -13.02 -0.65
CA CYS A 271 -20.25 -12.66 -1.81
C CYS A 271 -20.21 -13.84 -2.79
N TYR A 272 -21.37 -14.25 -3.30
CA TYR A 272 -21.48 -15.42 -4.16
C TYR A 272 -22.38 -15.12 -5.36
N ARG A 273 -21.81 -15.19 -6.57
CA ARG A 273 -22.51 -15.04 -7.87
C ARG A 273 -23.33 -13.75 -8.00
N GLN A 274 -22.86 -12.66 -7.40
CA GLN A 274 -23.52 -11.35 -7.45
C GLN A 274 -22.60 -10.31 -8.07
N VAL A 275 -22.64 -10.24 -9.40
CA VAL A 275 -21.79 -9.35 -10.21
C VAL A 275 -21.91 -7.89 -9.78
N GLU A 276 -23.15 -7.38 -9.70
CA GLU A 276 -23.37 -5.96 -9.38
C GLU A 276 -22.91 -5.61 -7.97
N LEU A 277 -23.31 -6.41 -6.97
CA LEU A 277 -22.87 -6.22 -5.59
C LEU A 277 -21.34 -6.28 -5.49
N SER A 278 -20.71 -7.32 -6.06
CA SER A 278 -19.27 -7.48 -6.07
C SER A 278 -18.53 -6.26 -6.66
N ASN A 279 -19.06 -5.67 -7.72
CA ASN A 279 -18.47 -4.48 -8.35
C ASN A 279 -18.60 -3.22 -7.49
N GLN A 280 -19.67 -3.11 -6.70
CA GLN A 280 -19.97 -1.97 -5.84
C GLN A 280 -19.19 -1.99 -4.52
N LEU A 281 -18.81 -3.18 -4.02
CA LEU A 281 -18.19 -3.32 -2.71
C LEU A 281 -16.86 -2.54 -2.59
N TYR A 282 -16.06 -2.41 -3.65
CA TYR A 282 -14.82 -1.62 -3.59
C TYR A 282 -15.07 -0.13 -3.31
N THR A 283 -16.20 0.42 -3.78
CA THR A 283 -16.56 1.83 -3.61
C THR A 283 -17.42 2.09 -2.39
N HIS A 284 -18.34 1.19 -2.04
CA HIS A 284 -19.33 1.43 -0.98
C HIS A 284 -18.80 1.09 0.42
N THR A 285 -17.91 0.10 0.54
CA THR A 285 -17.44 -0.38 1.85
C THR A 285 -16.53 0.58 2.60
N GLY A 286 -16.21 1.76 2.04
CA GLY A 286 -15.22 2.67 2.62
C GLY A 286 -13.80 2.13 2.59
N LEU A 287 -13.54 0.94 2.00
CA LEU A 287 -12.22 0.33 1.89
C LEU A 287 -11.17 1.32 1.39
N ARG A 288 -11.53 2.16 0.41
CA ARG A 288 -10.63 3.19 -0.13
C ARG A 288 -10.24 4.24 0.90
N ASN A 289 -11.15 4.68 1.78
CA ASN A 289 -10.87 5.64 2.84
C ASN A 289 -9.82 5.05 3.80
N HIS A 290 -10.09 3.85 4.30
CA HIS A 290 -9.24 3.15 5.28
C HIS A 290 -7.86 2.82 4.71
N THR A 291 -7.82 2.14 3.57
CA THR A 291 -6.55 1.77 2.92
C THR A 291 -5.75 2.99 2.51
N ALA A 292 -6.38 4.06 2.01
CA ALA A 292 -5.65 5.27 1.64
C ALA A 292 -4.99 5.97 2.83
N HIS A 293 -5.58 5.89 4.02
CA HIS A 293 -5.00 6.47 5.24
C HIS A 293 -3.75 5.70 5.69
N GLN A 294 -3.79 4.37 5.68
CA GLN A 294 -2.62 3.53 5.92
C GLN A 294 -1.55 3.77 4.84
N THR A 295 -1.91 3.69 3.55
CA THR A 295 -0.93 3.75 2.46
C THR A 295 -0.29 5.11 2.34
N ASN A 296 -1.02 6.21 2.60
CA ASN A 296 -0.46 7.56 2.54
C ASN A 296 0.44 7.84 3.74
N THR A 297 0.16 7.24 4.92
CA THR A 297 1.04 7.33 6.08
C THR A 297 2.36 6.61 5.83
N ARG A 298 2.30 5.39 5.32
CA ARG A 298 3.50 4.65 4.89
C ARG A 298 4.23 5.38 3.76
N ALA A 299 3.51 5.92 2.77
CA ALA A 299 4.11 6.70 1.69
C ALA A 299 4.82 7.96 2.21
N LEU A 300 4.30 8.62 3.24
CA LEU A 300 4.99 9.75 3.88
C LEU A 300 6.37 9.33 4.40
N VAL A 301 6.44 8.23 5.16
CA VAL A 301 7.72 7.69 5.67
C VAL A 301 8.67 7.34 4.52
N LYS A 302 8.18 6.63 3.49
CA LYS A 302 8.98 6.28 2.29
C LYS A 302 9.51 7.53 1.58
N MET A 303 8.68 8.54 1.39
CA MET A 303 9.08 9.79 0.74
C MET A 303 10.11 10.55 1.58
N GLN A 304 9.92 10.64 2.89
CA GLN A 304 10.89 11.27 3.79
C GLN A 304 12.25 10.55 3.78
N PHE A 305 12.25 9.22 3.82
CA PHE A 305 13.46 8.41 3.70
C PHE A 305 14.15 8.63 2.35
N SER A 306 13.40 8.50 1.25
CA SER A 306 13.95 8.59 -0.12
C SER A 306 14.49 9.99 -0.45
N VAL A 307 13.78 11.04 -0.04
CA VAL A 307 14.23 12.43 -0.19
C VAL A 307 15.40 12.74 0.72
N GLY A 308 15.37 12.26 1.98
CA GLY A 308 16.49 12.37 2.89
C GLY A 308 17.75 11.72 2.35
N LEU A 309 17.61 10.58 1.67
CA LEU A 309 18.71 9.88 1.00
C LEU A 309 19.27 10.69 -0.18
N ALA A 310 18.41 11.30 -1.01
CA ALA A 310 18.84 12.18 -2.09
C ALA A 310 19.63 13.40 -1.56
N ILE A 311 19.16 14.00 -0.45
CA ILE A 311 19.87 15.11 0.23
C ILE A 311 21.22 14.63 0.77
N ALA A 312 21.28 13.45 1.40
CA ALA A 312 22.51 12.89 1.94
C ALA A 312 23.54 12.61 0.84
N VAL A 313 23.12 12.02 -0.28
CA VAL A 313 23.98 11.79 -1.46
C VAL A 313 24.50 13.13 -1.98
N ALA A 314 23.64 14.12 -2.19
CA ALA A 314 24.06 15.45 -2.66
C ALA A 314 25.12 16.10 -1.75
N LYS A 315 24.91 16.06 -0.43
CA LYS A 315 25.85 16.60 0.56
C LYS A 315 27.17 15.85 0.58
N SER A 316 27.14 14.52 0.46
CA SER A 316 28.35 13.68 0.48
C SER A 316 29.32 13.96 -0.67
N ILE A 317 28.87 14.63 -1.73
CA ILE A 317 29.70 15.08 -2.86
C ILE A 317 29.65 16.61 -3.05
N LYS A 318 29.09 17.35 -2.09
CA LYS A 318 28.91 18.81 -2.10
C LYS A 318 28.12 19.36 -3.30
N ALA A 319 27.28 18.55 -3.94
CA ALA A 319 26.43 18.98 -5.05
C ALA A 319 25.23 19.81 -4.59
N ASP A 320 24.87 19.72 -3.31
CA ASP A 320 23.77 20.47 -2.68
C ASP A 320 23.94 22.01 -2.73
N GLN A 321 25.12 22.48 -3.11
CA GLN A 321 25.41 23.90 -3.30
C GLN A 321 24.99 24.42 -4.69
N PHE A 322 24.73 23.54 -5.66
CA PHE A 322 24.35 23.95 -7.00
C PHE A 322 22.84 24.23 -7.09
N LEU A 323 22.47 25.35 -7.71
CA LEU A 323 21.07 25.80 -7.80
C LEU A 323 20.15 24.75 -8.44
N HIS A 324 20.60 24.06 -9.50
CA HIS A 324 19.80 23.03 -10.15
C HIS A 324 19.55 21.81 -9.24
N VAL A 325 20.51 21.45 -8.37
CA VAL A 325 20.32 20.39 -7.37
C VAL A 325 19.35 20.85 -6.28
N GLN A 326 19.50 22.09 -5.80
CA GLN A 326 18.58 22.69 -4.81
C GLN A 326 17.14 22.75 -5.34
N GLN A 327 16.95 23.11 -6.61
CA GLN A 327 15.65 23.11 -7.27
C GLN A 327 15.03 21.71 -7.26
N MET A 328 15.78 20.68 -7.67
CA MET A 328 15.28 19.30 -7.66
C MET A 328 14.92 18.84 -6.25
N LEU A 329 15.78 19.08 -5.25
CA LEU A 329 15.50 18.70 -3.86
C LEU A 329 14.30 19.48 -3.29
N GLY A 330 14.16 20.76 -3.63
CA GLY A 330 13.03 21.61 -3.24
C GLY A 330 11.70 21.12 -3.80
N GLU A 331 11.67 20.66 -5.06
CA GLU A 331 10.51 20.00 -5.67
C GLU A 331 10.05 18.80 -4.82
N LEU A 332 10.98 17.91 -4.45
CA LEU A 332 10.64 16.71 -3.70
C LEU A 332 10.13 17.00 -2.29
N LEU A 333 10.68 18.02 -1.62
CA LEU A 333 10.18 18.49 -0.32
C LEU A 333 8.72 18.97 -0.40
N GLY A 334 8.33 19.59 -1.52
CA GLY A 334 6.95 19.98 -1.78
C GLY A 334 5.98 18.79 -1.81
N TYR A 335 6.39 17.63 -2.31
CA TYR A 335 5.56 16.42 -2.27
C TYR A 335 5.33 15.93 -0.84
N ILE A 336 6.34 16.01 0.03
CA ILE A 336 6.23 15.61 1.44
C ILE A 336 5.18 16.46 2.16
N GLU A 337 5.22 17.79 1.97
CA GLU A 337 4.23 18.68 2.58
C GLU A 337 2.81 18.42 2.09
N GLN A 338 2.63 18.10 0.81
CA GLN A 338 1.32 17.69 0.27
C GLN A 338 0.76 16.45 0.99
N VAL A 339 1.59 15.42 1.20
CA VAL A 339 1.16 14.21 1.91
C VAL A 339 0.79 14.51 3.37
N LYS A 340 1.60 15.31 4.07
CA LYS A 340 1.31 15.74 5.46
C LYS A 340 -0.01 16.50 5.54
N SER A 341 -0.23 17.48 4.65
CA SER A 341 -1.47 18.27 4.62
C SER A 341 -2.68 17.40 4.32
N ALA A 342 -2.57 16.47 3.38
CA ALA A 342 -3.67 15.56 3.03
C ALA A 342 -4.07 14.64 4.20
N LEU A 343 -3.11 14.09 4.93
CA LEU A 343 -3.37 13.26 6.11
C LEU A 343 -4.11 14.05 7.19
N VAL A 344 -3.62 15.23 7.55
CA VAL A 344 -4.26 16.10 8.56
C VAL A 344 -5.68 16.48 8.14
N ARG A 345 -5.87 16.90 6.89
CA ARG A 345 -7.19 17.26 6.38
C ARG A 345 -8.15 16.07 6.39
N SER A 346 -7.68 14.88 6.00
CA SER A 346 -8.51 13.67 5.97
C SER A 346 -9.04 13.27 7.34
N GLU A 347 -8.25 13.50 8.39
CA GLU A 347 -8.62 13.19 9.77
C GLU A 347 -9.55 14.26 10.35
N TYR A 348 -9.31 15.53 10.04
CA TYR A 348 -10.12 16.64 10.53
C TYR A 348 -11.53 16.62 9.94
N GLU A 349 -11.65 16.40 8.62
CA GLU A 349 -12.94 16.37 7.91
C GLU A 349 -13.72 15.06 8.05
N SER A 350 -13.18 14.06 8.75
CA SER A 350 -13.68 12.67 8.85
C SER A 350 -15.17 12.44 8.57
N GLU A 351 -15.49 11.36 7.85
CA GLU A 351 -16.85 10.99 7.47
C GLU A 351 -17.48 10.05 8.52
N PRO A 352 -18.71 10.31 9.02
CA PRO A 352 -19.43 9.36 9.85
C PRO A 352 -19.86 8.13 9.05
N THR A 353 -19.92 6.98 9.70
CA THR A 353 -20.42 5.72 9.12
C THR A 353 -21.79 5.36 9.71
N GLU A 354 -22.51 4.45 9.04
CA GLU A 354 -23.82 3.97 9.52
C GLU A 354 -23.74 3.20 10.85
N VAL A 355 -22.55 2.71 11.21
CA VAL A 355 -22.31 1.92 12.42
C VAL A 355 -21.78 2.76 13.58
N GLY A 356 -21.94 4.09 13.49
CA GLY A 356 -21.54 5.05 14.51
C GLY A 356 -20.02 5.13 14.70
N THR A 357 -19.24 4.81 13.67
CA THR A 357 -17.79 5.07 13.62
C THR A 357 -17.51 6.27 12.71
N VAL A 358 -16.24 6.67 12.61
CA VAL A 358 -15.77 7.63 11.62
C VAL A 358 -14.66 7.02 10.78
N ARG A 359 -14.62 7.40 9.50
CA ARG A 359 -13.55 7.07 8.57
C ARG A 359 -12.90 8.35 8.03
N PRO A 360 -11.63 8.31 7.59
CA PRO A 360 -10.97 9.51 7.09
C PRO A 360 -11.62 9.99 5.78
N CYS A 361 -11.67 11.30 5.57
CA CYS A 361 -12.20 11.89 4.33
C CYS A 361 -11.36 11.44 3.12
N LEU A 362 -12.01 10.87 2.11
CA LEU A 362 -11.31 10.25 0.99
C LEU A 362 -10.65 11.28 0.06
N ALA A 363 -11.28 12.42 -0.18
CA ALA A 363 -10.84 13.38 -1.20
C ALA A 363 -9.36 13.80 -1.08
N PRO A 364 -8.86 14.28 0.08
CA PRO A 364 -7.44 14.60 0.23
C PRO A 364 -6.52 13.37 0.09
N LEU A 365 -6.94 12.21 0.58
CA LEU A 365 -6.14 10.99 0.49
C LEU A 365 -6.05 10.48 -0.96
N GLN A 366 -7.13 10.61 -1.71
CA GLN A 366 -7.22 10.22 -3.11
C GLN A 366 -6.33 11.11 -3.99
N ALA A 367 -6.21 12.40 -3.68
CA ALA A 367 -5.28 13.30 -4.37
C ALA A 367 -3.83 12.77 -4.29
N ILE A 368 -3.41 12.31 -3.11
CA ILE A 368 -2.10 11.70 -2.91
C ILE A 368 -1.97 10.36 -3.65
N ARG A 369 -3.00 9.50 -3.59
CA ARG A 369 -3.00 8.23 -4.34
C ARG A 369 -2.83 8.43 -5.85
N THR A 370 -3.31 9.54 -6.41
CA THR A 370 -3.11 9.89 -7.82
C THR A 370 -1.83 10.68 -8.12
N MET A 371 -1.22 11.29 -7.11
CA MET A 371 0.06 12.01 -7.23
C MET A 371 1.27 11.06 -7.12
N LEU A 372 1.24 10.09 -6.20
CA LEU A 372 2.37 9.17 -5.95
C LEU A 372 2.89 8.44 -7.20
N PRO A 373 2.03 8.00 -8.16
CA PRO A 373 2.50 7.34 -9.38
C PRO A 373 3.45 8.17 -10.26
N THR A 374 3.50 9.49 -10.09
CA THR A 374 4.46 10.37 -10.75
C THR A 374 5.50 10.93 -9.79
N ALA A 375 5.10 11.27 -8.55
CA ALA A 375 6.00 11.83 -7.55
C ALA A 375 7.10 10.86 -7.09
N TYR A 376 6.79 9.58 -6.82
CA TYR A 376 7.81 8.63 -6.36
C TYR A 376 8.83 8.28 -7.46
N PRO A 377 8.44 8.01 -8.72
CA PRO A 377 9.41 7.88 -9.81
C PRO A 377 10.31 9.12 -9.96
N ARG A 378 9.77 10.33 -9.75
CA ARG A 378 10.56 11.56 -9.77
C ARG A 378 11.60 11.62 -8.65
N VAL A 379 11.28 11.15 -7.45
CA VAL A 379 12.28 11.04 -6.35
C VAL A 379 13.42 10.10 -6.75
N VAL A 380 13.10 8.95 -7.33
CA VAL A 380 14.10 7.97 -7.79
C VAL A 380 14.96 8.56 -8.92
N GLU A 381 14.35 9.23 -9.89
CA GLU A 381 15.05 9.92 -10.98
C GLU A 381 16.02 11.00 -10.46
N VAL A 382 15.60 11.83 -9.51
CA VAL A 382 16.47 12.85 -8.89
C VAL A 382 17.64 12.19 -8.18
N LEU A 383 17.40 11.09 -7.46
CA LEU A 383 18.45 10.35 -6.77
C LEU A 383 19.47 9.78 -7.77
N GLN A 384 19.00 9.15 -8.87
CA GLN A 384 19.84 8.69 -9.99
C GLN A 384 20.62 9.83 -10.64
N THR A 385 20.00 10.99 -10.84
CA THR A 385 20.61 12.17 -11.45
C THR A 385 21.73 12.74 -10.60
N ILE A 386 21.52 12.85 -9.28
CA ILE A 386 22.53 13.37 -8.35
C ILE A 386 23.67 12.36 -8.19
N GLY A 387 23.38 11.06 -8.10
CA GLY A 387 24.41 10.02 -7.94
C GLY A 387 25.23 9.77 -9.21
N ALA A 388 24.61 9.87 -10.39
CA ALA A 388 25.21 9.75 -11.72
C ALA A 388 26.25 8.60 -11.82
N GLY A 389 27.44 8.87 -12.34
CA GLY A 389 28.53 7.89 -12.45
C GLY A 389 29.01 7.34 -11.10
N GLY A 390 28.73 8.03 -10.00
CA GLY A 390 29.03 7.55 -8.65
C GLY A 390 28.27 6.27 -8.29
N PHE A 391 27.10 6.02 -8.86
CA PHE A 391 26.41 4.73 -8.66
C PHE A 391 26.99 3.58 -9.49
N MET A 392 27.65 3.88 -10.60
CA MET A 392 28.20 2.85 -11.49
C MET A 392 29.54 2.29 -11.02
N LEU A 393 30.25 3.04 -10.18
CA LEU A 393 31.60 2.72 -9.76
C LEU A 393 31.67 2.64 -8.23
N MET A 394 31.02 1.65 -7.61
CA MET A 394 31.10 1.39 -6.16
C MET A 394 31.76 0.03 -5.88
N PRO A 395 32.81 -0.04 -5.04
CA PRO A 395 33.46 -1.29 -4.67
C PRO A 395 32.53 -2.10 -3.78
N SER A 396 32.71 -3.41 -3.71
CA SER A 396 32.01 -4.27 -2.78
C SER A 396 32.48 -4.05 -1.33
N GLY A 397 31.68 -4.49 -0.36
CA GLY A 397 32.12 -4.55 1.04
C GLY A 397 33.34 -5.45 1.23
N ALA A 398 33.52 -6.46 0.36
CA ALA A 398 34.66 -7.36 0.38
C ALA A 398 35.98 -6.67 0.01
N ASP A 399 35.95 -5.69 -0.90
CA ASP A 399 37.16 -4.97 -1.33
C ASP A 399 37.81 -4.20 -0.18
N PHE A 400 37.03 -3.66 0.76
CA PHE A 400 37.55 -2.99 1.96
C PHE A 400 38.29 -3.92 2.92
N ARG A 401 38.18 -5.24 2.75
CA ARG A 401 38.91 -6.24 3.54
C ARG A 401 40.22 -6.66 2.90
N ALA A 402 40.49 -6.26 1.66
CA ALA A 402 41.74 -6.53 0.96
C ALA A 402 42.81 -5.50 1.36
N PRO A 403 43.85 -5.88 2.12
CA PRO A 403 44.88 -4.93 2.56
C PRO A 403 45.56 -4.19 1.41
N GLU A 404 45.72 -4.85 0.26
CA GLU A 404 46.34 -4.32 -0.95
C GLU A 404 45.53 -3.16 -1.57
N LEU A 405 44.23 -3.06 -1.30
CA LEU A 405 43.35 -2.01 -1.82
C LEU A 405 43.15 -0.85 -0.84
N SER A 406 43.64 -0.96 0.40
CA SER A 406 43.26 -0.04 1.49
C SER A 406 43.61 1.42 1.19
N GLU A 407 44.78 1.70 0.63
CA GLU A 407 45.22 3.07 0.32
C GLU A 407 44.39 3.68 -0.83
N ASP A 408 44.17 2.91 -1.90
CA ASP A 408 43.36 3.33 -3.05
C ASP A 408 41.90 3.58 -2.65
N LEU A 409 41.31 2.69 -1.86
CA LEU A 409 39.95 2.84 -1.35
C LEU A 409 39.81 4.06 -0.45
N ALA A 410 40.79 4.30 0.43
CA ALA A 410 40.79 5.50 1.27
C ALA A 410 40.88 6.79 0.45
N LEU A 411 41.72 6.80 -0.60
CA LEU A 411 42.00 7.99 -1.41
C LEU A 411 40.88 8.31 -2.41
N TYR A 412 40.47 7.33 -3.22
CA TYR A 412 39.61 7.58 -4.39
C TYR A 412 38.11 7.52 -4.09
N TYR A 413 37.71 6.94 -2.94
CA TYR A 413 36.31 6.79 -2.57
C TYR A 413 35.82 7.71 -1.45
N GLN A 414 36.66 8.59 -0.93
CA GLN A 414 36.27 9.59 0.07
C GLN A 414 35.16 10.53 -0.41
N GLY A 415 34.37 11.06 0.53
CA GLY A 415 33.36 12.07 0.27
C GLY A 415 33.82 13.49 0.61
N ALA A 416 32.99 14.46 0.25
CA ALA A 416 33.21 15.86 0.56
C ALA A 416 33.30 16.10 2.07
N GLY A 417 34.08 17.12 2.47
CA GLY A 417 34.22 17.52 3.88
C GLY A 417 35.00 16.53 4.75
N GLY A 418 35.81 15.65 4.14
CA GLY A 418 36.59 14.65 4.86
C GLY A 418 35.80 13.39 5.24
N MET A 419 34.65 13.15 4.61
CA MET A 419 33.87 11.93 4.83
C MET A 419 34.70 10.68 4.44
N PRO A 420 34.88 9.71 5.34
CA PRO A 420 35.62 8.48 5.05
C PRO A 420 35.00 7.68 3.89
N SER A 421 35.85 7.00 3.12
CA SER A 421 35.42 6.21 1.96
C SER A 421 34.38 5.14 2.29
N VAL A 422 34.55 4.42 3.41
CA VAL A 422 33.62 3.39 3.88
C VAL A 422 32.21 3.96 4.08
N GLU A 423 32.10 5.17 4.64
CA GLU A 423 30.81 5.83 4.89
C GLU A 423 30.16 6.31 3.60
N ARG A 424 30.95 6.93 2.71
CA ARG A 424 30.44 7.35 1.40
C ARG A 424 29.97 6.16 0.58
N VAL A 425 30.76 5.09 0.48
CA VAL A 425 30.36 3.89 -0.27
C VAL A 425 29.10 3.27 0.33
N LYS A 426 29.01 3.15 1.66
CA LYS A 426 27.81 2.66 2.34
C LYS A 426 26.57 3.48 1.98
N LEU A 427 26.68 4.81 1.96
CA LEU A 427 25.59 5.71 1.56
C LEU A 427 25.20 5.50 0.08
N PHE A 428 26.17 5.41 -0.82
CA PHE A 428 25.91 5.22 -2.24
C PHE A 428 25.30 3.86 -2.54
N LYS A 429 25.71 2.79 -1.83
CA LYS A 429 25.08 1.47 -1.94
C LYS A 429 23.66 1.45 -1.42
N LEU A 430 23.39 2.08 -0.28
CA LEU A 430 22.02 2.27 0.22
C LEU A 430 21.13 2.98 -0.81
N ALA A 431 21.67 4.04 -1.43
CA ALA A 431 20.96 4.81 -2.44
C ALA A 431 20.73 4.03 -3.74
N TRP A 432 21.71 3.24 -4.17
CA TRP A 432 21.60 2.40 -5.36
C TRP A 432 20.65 1.21 -5.16
N ASP A 433 20.64 0.57 -3.98
CA ASP A 433 19.70 -0.50 -3.66
C ASP A 433 18.24 0.00 -3.70
N LEU A 434 18.00 1.26 -3.34
CA LEU A 434 16.69 1.91 -3.45
C LEU A 434 16.31 2.35 -4.88
N ALA A 435 17.28 2.80 -5.67
CA ALA A 435 17.00 3.53 -6.92
C ALA A 435 17.49 2.87 -8.19
N GLY A 436 18.33 1.86 -8.13
CA GLY A 436 18.97 1.25 -9.30
C GLY A 436 18.77 -0.25 -9.40
N GLU A 437 18.82 -0.95 -8.27
CA GLU A 437 18.66 -2.40 -8.20
C GLU A 437 17.22 -2.85 -8.50
N ALA A 438 17.07 -4.14 -8.80
CA ALA A 438 15.77 -4.75 -9.13
C ALA A 438 14.71 -4.53 -8.01
N PHE A 439 15.14 -4.56 -6.74
CA PHE A 439 14.29 -4.22 -5.59
C PHE A 439 13.74 -2.79 -5.69
N GLY A 440 14.62 -1.80 -5.83
CA GLY A 440 14.25 -0.40 -6.00
C GLY A 440 13.32 -0.15 -7.19
N GLN A 441 13.62 -0.76 -8.33
CA GLN A 441 12.79 -0.65 -9.54
C GLN A 441 11.42 -1.32 -9.38
N ARG A 442 11.33 -2.45 -8.64
CA ARG A 442 10.03 -3.02 -8.26
C ARG A 442 9.24 -2.05 -7.39
N LEU A 443 9.87 -1.33 -6.46
CA LEU A 443 9.17 -0.32 -5.66
C LEU A 443 8.62 0.82 -6.52
N VAL A 444 9.36 1.28 -7.54
CA VAL A 444 8.87 2.28 -8.51
C VAL A 444 7.63 1.77 -9.22
N GLN A 445 7.68 0.53 -9.73
CA GLN A 445 6.56 -0.07 -10.44
C GLN A 445 5.36 -0.33 -9.52
N TYR A 446 5.61 -0.73 -8.26
CA TYR A 446 4.61 -0.87 -7.22
C TYR A 446 3.91 0.47 -6.95
N GLU A 447 4.64 1.54 -6.63
CA GLU A 447 4.02 2.85 -6.30
C GLU A 447 3.25 3.43 -7.49
N ARG A 448 3.62 3.08 -8.73
CA ARG A 448 2.90 3.50 -9.94
C ARG A 448 1.51 2.87 -10.07
N TYR A 449 1.35 1.62 -9.65
CA TYR A 449 0.15 0.81 -9.95
C TYR A 449 -0.54 0.21 -8.73
N TYR A 450 -0.03 0.36 -7.49
CA TYR A 450 -0.60 -0.31 -6.31
C TYR A 450 -2.06 0.07 -6.06
N ALA A 451 -2.45 1.29 -6.46
CA ALA A 451 -3.79 1.83 -6.32
C ALA A 451 -4.66 1.62 -7.58
N GLY A 452 -4.19 0.85 -8.55
CA GLY A 452 -4.79 0.68 -9.88
C GLY A 452 -4.14 1.55 -10.95
N ASP A 453 -4.73 1.56 -12.15
CA ASP A 453 -4.24 2.34 -13.29
C ASP A 453 -4.32 3.86 -12.99
N PRO A 454 -3.19 4.60 -13.04
CA PRO A 454 -3.17 6.03 -12.71
C PRO A 454 -3.99 6.88 -13.68
N VAL A 455 -4.05 6.53 -14.97
CA VAL A 455 -4.85 7.24 -15.98
C VAL A 455 -6.33 7.06 -15.66
N ARG A 456 -6.76 5.82 -15.39
CA ARG A 456 -8.15 5.54 -15.01
C ARG A 456 -8.52 6.27 -13.72
N ASN A 457 -7.64 6.24 -12.72
CA ASN A 457 -7.88 6.89 -11.43
C ASN A 457 -8.01 8.42 -11.57
N LEU A 458 -7.17 9.08 -12.37
CA LEU A 458 -7.26 10.51 -12.65
C LEU A 458 -8.54 10.86 -13.44
N ALA A 459 -8.89 10.06 -14.45
CA ALA A 459 -10.14 10.25 -15.20
C ALA A 459 -11.37 10.12 -14.29
N LEU A 460 -11.39 9.12 -13.40
CA LEU A 460 -12.45 8.96 -12.41
C LEU A 460 -12.50 10.14 -11.43
N ASN A 461 -11.36 10.68 -11.00
CA ASN A 461 -11.36 11.88 -10.16
C ASN A 461 -12.06 13.05 -10.85
N TYR A 462 -11.82 13.28 -12.14
CA TYR A 462 -12.51 14.32 -12.92
C TYR A 462 -14.01 14.06 -13.06
N LEU A 463 -14.43 12.81 -13.28
CA LEU A 463 -15.84 12.46 -13.47
C LEU A 463 -16.62 12.51 -12.14
N SER A 464 -16.00 12.15 -11.02
CA SER A 464 -16.68 12.03 -9.72
C SER A 464 -16.61 13.27 -8.84
N ASN A 465 -15.71 14.23 -9.09
CA ASN A 465 -15.49 15.40 -8.21
C ASN A 465 -15.76 16.75 -8.91
N ARG A 466 -16.72 16.80 -9.83
CA ARG A 466 -17.14 18.07 -10.45
C ARG A 466 -17.93 18.91 -9.44
N ASN A 467 -17.22 19.69 -8.65
CA ASN A 467 -17.84 20.64 -7.72
C ASN A 467 -18.47 21.81 -8.50
N PRO A 468 -19.80 22.04 -8.39
CA PRO A 468 -20.49 23.16 -9.03
C PRO A 468 -19.92 24.54 -8.68
N ASP A 469 -19.23 24.69 -7.54
CA ASP A 469 -18.60 25.96 -7.16
C ASP A 469 -17.55 26.44 -8.16
N MET A 470 -16.81 25.52 -8.79
CA MET A 470 -15.83 25.90 -9.82
C MET A 470 -16.54 26.57 -11.01
N GLN A 471 -17.66 26.00 -11.46
CA GLN A 471 -18.45 26.59 -12.54
C GLN A 471 -19.10 27.90 -12.11
N ARG A 472 -19.63 27.97 -10.89
CA ARG A 472 -20.22 29.19 -10.33
C ARG A 472 -19.25 30.38 -10.34
N LEU A 473 -17.96 30.15 -10.05
CA LEU A 473 -16.93 31.19 -10.13
C LEU A 473 -16.69 31.64 -11.58
N VAL A 474 -16.67 30.70 -12.54
CA VAL A 474 -16.57 31.00 -13.97
C VAL A 474 -17.78 31.80 -14.43
N ASP A 475 -19.00 31.35 -14.11
CA ASP A 475 -20.24 32.03 -14.48
C ASP A 475 -20.31 33.44 -13.90
N LYS A 476 -19.87 33.62 -12.64
CA LYS A 476 -19.76 34.95 -12.03
C LYS A 476 -18.79 35.85 -12.79
N ALA A 477 -17.65 35.32 -13.26
CA ALA A 477 -16.69 36.08 -14.05
C ALA A 477 -17.21 36.39 -15.46
N LEU A 478 -17.90 35.44 -16.10
CA LEU A 478 -18.54 35.63 -17.40
C LEU A 478 -19.64 36.70 -17.32
N GLY A 479 -20.40 36.75 -16.24
CA GLY A 479 -21.39 37.81 -16.00
C GLY A 479 -20.80 39.23 -15.86
N LEU A 480 -19.48 39.37 -15.66
CA LEU A 480 -18.78 40.66 -15.72
C LEU A 480 -18.45 41.08 -17.15
N ALA A 481 -18.42 40.14 -18.10
CA ALA A 481 -18.28 40.47 -19.50
C ALA A 481 -19.62 41.03 -20.01
N GLY A 482 -19.61 42.28 -20.48
CA GLY A 482 -20.77 42.86 -21.16
C GLY A 482 -21.09 42.14 -22.48
N ASP A 483 -22.24 42.45 -23.05
CA ASP A 483 -22.59 41.98 -24.39
C ASP A 483 -21.66 42.66 -25.43
N PRO A 484 -20.95 41.90 -26.29
CA PRO A 484 -20.15 42.50 -27.37
C PRO A 484 -20.96 43.39 -28.33
N ASP A 485 -22.28 43.19 -28.43
CA ASP A 485 -23.19 44.03 -29.24
C ASP A 485 -23.87 45.13 -28.41
N GLY A 486 -23.61 45.19 -27.10
CA GLY A 486 -24.09 46.23 -26.20
C GLY A 486 -23.25 47.51 -26.33
N ALA A 487 -23.84 48.57 -26.89
CA ALA A 487 -23.28 49.92 -26.78
C ALA A 487 -22.97 50.24 -25.30
N PRO A 488 -21.87 50.96 -24.99
CA PRO A 488 -21.49 51.22 -23.61
C PRO A 488 -22.60 52.01 -22.91
N ASP A 489 -23.27 51.39 -21.94
CA ASP A 489 -24.25 52.06 -21.11
C ASP A 489 -23.51 52.99 -20.13
N LEU A 490 -23.17 54.18 -20.62
CA LEU A 490 -22.54 55.26 -19.84
C LEU A 490 -23.52 55.94 -18.85
N ALA A 491 -24.72 55.40 -18.63
CA ALA A 491 -25.76 56.10 -17.88
C ALA A 491 -25.99 55.63 -16.42
N THR A 492 -25.38 54.54 -15.95
CA THR A 492 -25.69 54.01 -14.59
C THR A 492 -24.61 54.25 -13.53
N ALA A 493 -23.45 54.84 -13.87
CA ALA A 493 -22.36 55.07 -12.92
C ALA A 493 -22.56 56.26 -11.94
N ASN A 494 -23.69 56.99 -11.96
CA ASN A 494 -23.85 58.23 -11.20
C ASN A 494 -24.99 58.25 -10.16
N ASN A 495 -25.65 57.13 -9.83
CA ASN A 495 -26.80 57.17 -8.90
C ASN A 495 -26.70 56.34 -7.60
N GLU A 496 -25.57 55.69 -7.29
CA GLU A 496 -25.43 54.94 -6.01
C GLU A 496 -24.52 55.62 -4.96
N LEU A 497 -24.00 56.82 -5.22
CA LEU A 497 -23.17 57.57 -4.26
C LEU A 497 -23.93 58.66 -3.47
N ALA A 498 -25.26 58.73 -3.56
CA ALA A 498 -26.05 59.80 -2.94
C ALA A 498 -27.00 59.36 -1.80
N THR A 499 -27.05 58.08 -1.42
CA THR A 499 -28.02 57.57 -0.43
C THR A 499 -27.46 57.04 0.89
N GLU A 500 -26.14 57.03 1.11
CA GLU A 500 -25.54 56.70 2.43
C GLU A 500 -25.15 57.94 3.26
N VAL A 501 -25.96 59.01 3.17
CA VAL A 501 -25.94 60.10 4.16
C VAL A 501 -27.38 60.32 4.63
N ASN A 502 -27.82 59.50 5.59
CA ASN A 502 -28.94 59.65 6.53
C ASN A 502 -29.80 58.38 6.65
N SER A 503 -29.36 57.42 7.47
CA SER A 503 -30.22 56.63 8.39
C SER A 503 -29.38 55.79 9.33
#